data_AF-A0A978W2C9-F1
#
_entry.id   AF-A0A978W2C9-F1
#
_cell.length_a   1.000
_cell.length_b   1.000
_cell.length_c   1.000
_cell.angle_alpha   90.00
_cell.angle_beta   90.00
_cell.angle_gamma   90.00
#
_symmetry.space_group_name_H-M   'P 1'
#
loop_
_entity.id
_entity.type
_entity.pdbx_description
1 polymer ?
#
loop_
_entity_poly.entity_id
_entity_poly.type
_entity_poly.pdbx_seq_one_letter_code
_entity_poly.pdbx_strand_id
1 'polypeptide(L)'
;MRDVIKVDELLEGLFSAEVESICSYGFRCWRSPRWAFMANNLLEDQSQIESGNLSLHESGPCGTFVGVYDGHGGPETSRFINDHLFQHLKRFTSEQQSMSADVIRKAFQATEEGFLSVVTRQWPMKPQIAAVGSCCLVGVVCGGFLYIANLGDQKYCKSDFNWLK
;
A
#
# COMPACT_ATOMS: atom_id res chain seq x y z
N MET A 1 -4.42 -11.17 1.80
CA MET A 1 -4.18 -10.43 0.53
C MET A 1 -5.01 -11.05 -0.59
N ARG A 2 -5.71 -10.27 -1.43
CA ARG A 2 -6.55 -10.83 -2.50
C ARG A 2 -5.82 -10.94 -3.83
N ASP A 3 -5.10 -9.90 -4.29
CA ASP A 3 -4.38 -9.93 -5.58
C ASP A 3 -3.10 -9.06 -5.59
N VAL A 4 -2.06 -9.52 -6.31
CA VAL A 4 -0.94 -8.70 -6.79
C VAL A 4 -0.91 -8.80 -8.30
N ILE A 5 -1.03 -7.66 -8.97
CA ILE A 5 -0.94 -7.58 -10.42
C ILE A 5 0.43 -6.98 -10.76
N LYS A 6 1.21 -7.73 -11.54
CA LYS A 6 2.41 -7.22 -12.21
C LYS A 6 2.01 -6.76 -13.60
N VAL A 7 2.23 -5.49 -13.90
CA VAL A 7 1.98 -4.91 -15.23
C VAL A 7 3.35 -4.72 -15.90
N ASP A 8 3.57 -5.42 -17.00
CA ASP A 8 4.76 -5.26 -17.85
C ASP A 8 4.53 -4.07 -18.81
N GLU A 9 5.49 -3.15 -18.90
CA GLU A 9 5.42 -1.91 -19.69
C GLU A 9 5.21 -2.17 -21.20
N LEU A 10 3.95 -2.06 -21.64
CA LEU A 10 3.60 -1.68 -23.02
C LEU A 10 2.73 -0.42 -23.06
N LEU A 11 2.61 0.29 -21.93
CA LEU A 11 1.68 1.41 -21.73
C LEU A 11 2.31 2.56 -20.91
N GLU A 12 3.56 2.91 -21.21
CA GLU A 12 4.24 4.12 -20.70
C GLU A 12 3.35 5.38 -20.75
N GLY A 13 2.55 5.53 -21.82
CA GLY A 13 1.68 6.70 -22.01
C GLY A 13 0.35 6.68 -21.25
N LEU A 14 -0.17 5.50 -20.92
CA LEU A 14 -1.45 5.36 -20.19
C LEU A 14 -1.21 5.39 -18.67
N PHE A 15 -0.06 4.90 -18.21
CA PHE A 15 0.26 4.84 -16.79
C PHE A 15 0.72 6.18 -16.20
N SER A 16 1.42 7.03 -16.97
CA SER A 16 1.62 8.43 -16.53
C SER A 16 0.28 9.13 -16.38
N ALA A 17 -0.67 8.92 -17.30
CA ALA A 17 -2.02 9.49 -17.19
C ALA A 17 -2.88 8.82 -16.10
N GLU A 18 -2.69 7.53 -15.78
CA GLU A 18 -3.45 6.80 -14.76
C GLU A 18 -2.86 6.93 -13.36
N VAL A 19 -1.53 7.04 -13.19
CA VAL A 19 -0.92 7.51 -11.94
C VAL A 19 -1.21 8.98 -11.79
N GLU A 20 -1.12 9.80 -12.83
CA GLU A 20 -1.68 11.15 -12.80
C GLU A 20 -3.19 11.15 -12.64
N SER A 21 -3.93 10.05 -12.81
CA SER A 21 -5.39 9.97 -12.57
C SER A 21 -5.74 9.31 -11.23
N ILE A 22 -4.89 8.48 -10.64
CA ILE A 22 -4.99 8.01 -9.24
C ILE A 22 -4.51 9.12 -8.33
N CYS A 23 -3.44 9.80 -8.74
CA CYS A 23 -3.15 11.15 -8.35
C CYS A 23 -4.35 12.02 -8.71
N SER A 24 -4.77 12.38 -9.93
CA SER A 24 -5.89 13.32 -10.26
C SER A 24 -7.31 12.96 -9.77
N TYR A 25 -7.62 11.73 -9.38
CA TYR A 25 -8.85 11.37 -8.66
C TYR A 25 -8.64 11.49 -7.15
N GLY A 26 -7.46 11.13 -6.62
CA GLY A 26 -6.98 11.59 -5.31
C GLY A 26 -6.71 13.11 -5.25
N PHE A 27 -6.50 13.77 -6.39
CA PHE A 27 -6.00 15.13 -6.60
C PHE A 27 -7.08 16.04 -7.17
N ARG A 28 -8.25 15.53 -7.58
CA ARG A 28 -9.50 16.30 -7.57
C ARG A 28 -9.92 16.59 -6.13
N CYS A 29 -9.45 15.78 -5.17
CA CYS A 29 -9.47 16.11 -3.74
C CYS A 29 -8.24 16.95 -3.31
N TRP A 30 -7.04 16.75 -3.88
CA TRP A 30 -5.80 17.49 -3.52
C TRP A 30 -5.46 18.79 -4.30
N ARG A 31 -6.19 19.20 -5.35
CA ARG A 31 -5.90 20.48 -6.07
C ARG A 31 -6.38 21.74 -5.35
N SER A 32 -6.96 21.61 -4.16
CA SER A 32 -7.16 22.72 -3.25
C SER A 32 -6.14 22.60 -2.11
N PRO A 33 -5.42 23.66 -1.71
CA PRO A 33 -4.40 23.61 -0.65
C PRO A 33 -5.02 23.46 0.75
N ARG A 34 -5.95 22.51 0.91
CA ARG A 34 -6.89 22.48 2.02
C ARG A 34 -7.22 21.04 2.42
N TRP A 35 -6.23 20.45 3.09
CA TRP A 35 -6.36 19.39 4.11
C TRP A 35 -6.90 18.02 3.64
N ALA A 36 -6.29 16.95 4.15
CA ALA A 36 -7.01 15.70 4.36
C ALA A 36 -8.27 16.03 5.15
N PHE A 37 -9.42 16.09 4.47
CA PHE A 37 -10.67 16.50 5.11
C PHE A 37 -11.20 15.31 5.89
N MET A 38 -10.91 15.34 7.20
CA MET A 38 -11.36 14.35 8.16
C MET A 38 -12.89 14.33 8.24
N ALA A 39 -13.49 13.14 8.15
CA ALA A 39 -14.87 12.93 8.56
C ALA A 39 -14.99 12.49 10.04
N ASN A 40 -13.89 12.05 10.65
CA ASN A 40 -13.84 11.52 12.02
C ASN A 40 -12.91 12.36 12.93
N ASN A 41 -13.18 12.37 14.23
CA ASN A 41 -12.36 13.06 15.24
C ASN A 41 -10.95 12.45 15.42
N LEU A 42 -10.67 11.31 14.78
CA LEU A 42 -9.38 10.61 14.77
C LEU A 42 -8.88 10.50 13.32
N LEU A 43 -7.58 10.77 13.11
CA LEU A 43 -6.90 10.58 11.82
C LEU A 43 -6.66 9.09 11.58
N GLU A 44 -7.68 8.38 11.09
CA GLU A 44 -7.63 6.95 10.78
C GLU A 44 -6.91 6.66 9.47
N ASP A 45 -6.90 7.61 8.53
CA ASP A 45 -6.24 7.43 7.24
C ASP A 45 -4.73 7.72 7.31
N GLN A 46 -3.95 6.91 6.60
CA GLN A 46 -2.50 7.05 6.47
C GLN A 46 -2.08 6.92 5.00
N SER A 47 -0.97 7.56 4.64
CA SER A 47 -0.36 7.41 3.31
C SER A 47 1.15 7.54 3.39
N GLN A 48 1.86 6.99 2.41
CA GLN A 48 3.30 7.07 2.33
C GLN A 48 3.78 7.05 0.88
N ILE A 49 4.88 7.76 0.62
CA ILE A 49 5.59 7.77 -0.65
C ILE A 49 7.07 7.68 -0.34
N GLU A 50 7.73 6.67 -0.88
CA GLU A 50 9.16 6.42 -0.67
C GLU A 50 9.82 6.17 -2.01
N SER A 51 10.80 6.99 -2.38
CA SER A 51 11.56 6.85 -3.62
C SER A 51 13.03 6.62 -3.31
N GLY A 52 13.68 5.74 -4.08
CA GLY A 52 15.09 5.40 -3.91
C GLY A 52 15.29 3.90 -3.79
N ASN A 53 16.18 3.47 -2.91
CA ASN A 53 16.54 2.06 -2.77
C ASN A 53 15.43 1.28 -2.04
N LEU A 54 14.84 0.32 -2.77
CA LEU A 54 13.77 -0.57 -2.29
C LEU A 54 14.33 -1.80 -1.57
N SER A 55 15.61 -1.80 -1.21
CA SER A 55 16.25 -2.86 -0.45
C SER A 55 17.10 -2.27 0.69
N LEU A 56 17.51 -3.12 1.63
CA LEU A 56 18.47 -2.78 2.68
C LEU A 56 19.93 -2.77 2.19
N HIS A 57 20.24 -3.32 1.01
CA HIS A 57 21.58 -3.32 0.44
C HIS A 57 21.79 -2.10 -0.46
N GLU A 58 22.94 -1.43 -0.36
CA GLU A 58 23.24 -0.22 -1.13
C GLU A 58 23.18 -0.42 -2.66
N SER A 59 23.43 -1.64 -3.15
CA SER A 59 23.37 -2.02 -4.57
C SER A 59 22.02 -2.63 -5.00
N GLY A 60 20.98 -2.48 -4.20
CA GLY A 60 19.66 -3.06 -4.48
C GLY A 60 18.85 -2.31 -5.54
N PRO A 61 17.69 -2.87 -5.91
CA PRO A 61 16.81 -2.24 -6.90
C PRO A 61 16.29 -0.90 -6.38
N CYS A 62 16.38 0.12 -7.24
CA CYS A 62 15.78 1.42 -6.99
C CYS A 62 14.38 1.49 -7.60
N GLY A 63 13.50 2.25 -6.97
CA GLY A 63 12.15 2.46 -7.45
C GLY A 63 11.36 3.39 -6.53
N THR A 64 10.04 3.41 -6.73
CA THR A 64 9.11 4.20 -5.93
C THR A 64 8.03 3.31 -5.35
N PHE A 65 7.79 3.46 -4.06
CA PHE A 65 6.71 2.84 -3.32
C PHE A 65 5.67 3.91 -2.97
N VAL A 66 4.40 3.59 -3.17
CA VAL A 66 3.26 4.41 -2.76
C VAL A 66 2.29 3.52 -2.00
N GLY A 67 1.84 3.97 -0.83
CA GLY A 67 0.85 3.28 -0.01
C GLY A 67 -0.26 4.21 0.44
N VAL A 68 -1.50 3.74 0.38
CA VAL A 68 -2.70 4.43 0.88
C VAL A 68 -3.47 3.46 1.77
N TYR A 69 -3.75 3.89 3.00
CA TYR A 69 -4.32 3.07 4.05
C TYR A 69 -5.53 3.78 4.65
N ASP A 70 -6.71 3.23 4.41
CA ASP A 70 -8.01 3.74 4.89
C ASP A 70 -8.38 2.95 6.15
N GLY A 71 -8.15 3.56 7.30
CA GLY A 71 -8.33 2.95 8.61
C GLY A 71 -9.79 3.02 9.07
N HIS A 72 -10.25 2.02 9.81
CA HIS A 72 -11.59 2.02 10.39
C HIS A 72 -11.62 1.40 11.78
N GLY A 73 -12.45 1.97 12.65
CA GLY A 73 -12.60 1.54 14.05
C GLY A 73 -11.48 2.02 14.96
N GLY A 74 -10.50 2.74 14.42
CA GLY A 74 -9.30 3.26 15.09
C GLY A 74 -8.11 3.40 14.11
N PRO A 75 -7.15 4.30 14.38
CA PRO A 75 -5.97 4.53 13.54
C PRO A 75 -4.88 3.47 13.70
N GLU A 76 -5.03 2.51 14.62
CA GLU A 76 -3.97 1.59 15.01
C GLU A 76 -3.49 0.71 13.85
N THR A 77 -4.41 0.19 13.04
CA THR A 77 -4.06 -0.71 11.92
C THR A 77 -3.38 0.05 10.78
N SER A 78 -3.96 1.15 10.32
CA SER A 78 -3.40 1.96 9.22
C SER A 78 -2.04 2.54 9.58
N ARG A 79 -1.85 2.96 10.84
CA ARG A 79 -0.56 3.39 11.37
C ARG A 79 0.45 2.25 11.42
N PHE A 80 0.05 1.08 11.90
CA PHE A 80 0.95 -0.08 11.91
C PHE A 80 1.41 -0.44 10.50
N ILE A 81 0.52 -0.40 9.51
CA ILE A 81 0.86 -0.64 8.11
C ILE A 81 1.88 0.41 7.62
N ASN A 82 1.63 1.70 7.88
CA ASN A 82 2.51 2.80 7.49
C ASN A 82 3.94 2.62 8.05
N ASP A 83 4.04 2.22 9.32
CA ASP A 83 5.31 2.07 10.02
C ASP A 83 6.12 0.82 9.56
N HIS A 84 5.46 -0.25 9.09
CA HIS A 84 6.10 -1.56 8.92
C HIS A 84 6.14 -2.08 7.47
N LEU A 85 5.13 -1.79 6.65
CA LEU A 85 4.97 -2.47 5.36
C LEU A 85 6.15 -2.22 4.41
N PHE A 86 6.63 -0.98 4.32
CA PHE A 86 7.77 -0.66 3.48
C PHE A 86 9.08 -1.26 4.01
N GLN A 87 9.26 -1.36 5.32
CA GLN A 87 10.44 -2.01 5.90
C GLN A 87 10.44 -3.52 5.61
N HIS A 88 9.28 -4.19 5.71
CA HIS A 88 9.12 -5.58 5.30
C HIS A 88 9.39 -5.76 3.81
N LEU A 89 8.90 -4.84 2.96
CA LEU A 89 9.21 -4.85 1.54
C LEU A 89 10.71 -4.80 1.31
N LYS A 90 11.41 -3.82 1.89
CA LYS A 90 12.86 -3.67 1.76
C LYS A 90 13.62 -4.92 2.19
N ARG A 91 13.22 -5.51 3.30
CA ARG A 91 13.80 -6.76 3.81
C ARG A 91 13.63 -7.90 2.81
N PHE A 92 12.41 -8.17 2.34
CA PHE A 92 12.16 -9.28 1.42
C PHE A 92 12.76 -9.05 0.03
N THR A 93 12.83 -7.80 -0.43
CA THR A 93 13.57 -7.43 -1.65
C THR A 93 15.06 -7.72 -1.50
N SER A 94 15.66 -7.46 -0.33
CA SER A 94 17.05 -7.85 -0.06
C SER A 94 17.26 -9.35 -0.01
N GLU A 95 16.36 -10.10 0.64
CA GLU A 95 16.44 -11.56 0.72
C GLU A 95 16.30 -12.24 -0.65
N GLN A 96 15.52 -11.66 -1.57
CA GLN A 96 15.28 -12.19 -2.93
C GLN A 96 16.12 -11.47 -4.00
N GLN A 97 16.92 -10.47 -3.62
CA GLN A 97 17.75 -9.61 -4.48
C GLN A 97 17.01 -8.90 -5.63
N SER A 98 15.68 -8.94 -5.64
CA SER A 98 14.84 -8.42 -6.72
C SER A 98 13.44 -8.09 -6.21
N MET A 99 12.76 -7.18 -6.91
CA MET A 99 11.34 -6.88 -6.66
C MET A 99 10.46 -7.86 -7.44
N SER A 100 9.46 -8.45 -6.79
CA SER A 100 8.53 -9.39 -7.41
C SER A 100 7.18 -9.39 -6.69
N ALA A 101 6.16 -9.97 -7.32
CA ALA A 101 4.85 -10.14 -6.70
C ALA A 101 4.93 -10.94 -5.38
N ASP A 102 5.84 -11.92 -5.30
CA ASP A 102 6.02 -12.74 -4.10
C ASP A 102 6.69 -11.98 -2.96
N VAL A 103 7.62 -11.06 -3.26
CA VAL A 103 8.19 -10.15 -2.27
C VAL A 103 7.10 -9.29 -1.64
N ILE A 104 6.20 -8.75 -2.47
CA ILE A 104 5.08 -7.94 -1.99
C ILE A 104 4.13 -8.79 -1.14
N ARG A 105 3.76 -10.01 -1.59
CA ARG A 105 2.93 -10.93 -0.80
C ARG A 105 3.54 -11.23 0.57
N LYS A 106 4.84 -11.53 0.62
CA LYS A 106 5.57 -11.79 1.87
C LYS A 106 5.58 -10.56 2.79
N ALA A 107 5.77 -9.36 2.23
CA ALA A 107 5.73 -8.12 3.00
C ALA A 107 4.36 -7.87 3.64
N PHE A 108 3.28 -8.10 2.90
CA PHE A 108 1.92 -8.02 3.41
C PHE A 108 1.67 -9.07 4.50
N GLN A 109 2.05 -10.33 4.26
CA GLN A 109 1.89 -11.41 5.22
C GLN A 109 2.63 -11.11 6.55
N ALA A 110 3.89 -10.67 6.49
CA ALA A 110 4.65 -10.31 7.68
C ALA A 110 4.04 -9.11 8.43
N THR A 111 3.43 -8.17 7.71
CA THR A 111 2.74 -7.02 8.31
C THR A 111 1.46 -7.48 9.02
N GLU A 112 0.68 -8.36 8.40
CA GLU A 112 -0.53 -8.95 8.98
C GLU A 112 -0.23 -9.77 10.24
N GLU A 113 0.77 -10.67 10.17
CA GLU A 113 1.23 -11.48 11.30
C GLU A 113 1.75 -10.60 12.44
N GLY A 114 2.51 -9.54 12.11
CA GLY A 114 3.01 -8.56 13.07
C GLY A 114 1.88 -7.85 13.80
N PHE A 115 0.87 -7.37 13.08
CA PHE A 115 -0.27 -6.70 13.69
C PHE A 115 -1.12 -7.66 14.53
N LEU A 116 -1.34 -8.90 14.08
CA LEU A 116 -2.05 -9.92 14.84
C LEU A 116 -1.35 -10.21 16.18
N SER A 117 -0.01 -10.16 16.22
CA SER A 117 0.75 -10.26 17.47
C SER A 117 0.45 -9.09 18.42
N VAL A 118 0.34 -7.86 17.89
CA VAL A 118 -0.04 -6.67 18.67
C VAL A 118 -1.45 -6.84 19.25
N VAL A 119 -2.41 -7.22 18.42
CA VAL A 119 -3.81 -7.46 18.84
C VAL A 119 -3.85 -8.52 19.96
N THR A 120 -3.18 -9.65 19.77
CA THR A 120 -3.15 -10.75 20.76
C THR A 120 -2.61 -10.28 22.11
N ARG A 121 -1.56 -9.45 22.12
CA ARG A 121 -0.96 -8.92 23.37
C ARG A 121 -1.83 -7.86 24.04
N GLN A 122 -2.49 -7.01 23.27
CA GLN A 122 -3.21 -5.85 23.80
C GLN A 122 -4.68 -6.13 24.08
N TRP A 123 -5.30 -7.09 23.40
CA TRP A 123 -6.72 -7.43 23.54
C TRP A 123 -7.21 -7.58 25.00
N PRO A 124 -6.49 -8.23 25.93
CA PRO A 124 -6.97 -8.37 27.33
C PRO A 124 -7.15 -7.03 28.05
N MET A 125 -6.34 -6.03 27.69
CA MET A 125 -6.34 -4.69 28.31
C MET A 125 -7.11 -3.66 27.46
N LYS A 126 -7.20 -3.91 26.15
CA LYS A 126 -7.72 -2.98 25.14
C LYS A 126 -8.53 -3.76 24.09
N PRO A 127 -9.70 -4.33 24.44
CA PRO A 127 -10.45 -5.20 23.55
C PRO A 127 -10.90 -4.53 22.25
N GLN A 128 -11.05 -3.20 22.22
CA GLN A 128 -11.38 -2.47 20.99
C GLN A 128 -10.35 -2.67 19.86
N ILE A 129 -9.11 -3.10 20.18
CA ILE A 129 -8.07 -3.31 19.15
C ILE A 129 -8.38 -4.45 18.17
N ALA A 130 -9.24 -5.42 18.49
CA ALA A 130 -9.63 -6.41 17.47
C ALA A 130 -10.81 -5.97 16.60
N ALA A 131 -11.40 -4.80 16.87
CA ALA A 131 -12.40 -4.18 16.01
C ALA A 131 -11.78 -3.15 15.03
N VAL A 132 -10.48 -2.90 15.12
CA VAL A 132 -9.78 -1.98 14.22
C VAL A 132 -9.33 -2.70 12.96
N GLY A 133 -9.32 -1.98 11.84
CA GLY A 133 -8.89 -2.52 10.55
C GLY A 133 -8.44 -1.41 9.61
N SER A 134 -7.93 -1.81 8.44
CA SER A 134 -7.55 -0.87 7.39
C SER A 134 -7.72 -1.54 6.03
N CYS A 135 -8.29 -0.83 5.06
CA CYS A 135 -8.06 -1.14 3.66
C CYS A 135 -6.67 -0.65 3.26
N CYS A 136 -6.03 -1.32 2.31
CA CYS A 136 -4.66 -1.02 1.90
C CYS A 136 -4.50 -1.16 0.38
N LEU A 137 -4.05 -0.08 -0.26
CA LEU A 137 -3.63 -0.06 -1.66
C LEU A 137 -2.16 0.33 -1.74
N VAL A 138 -1.37 -0.49 -2.43
CA VAL A 138 0.07 -0.26 -2.62
C VAL A 138 0.42 -0.33 -4.10
N GLY A 139 1.20 0.64 -4.55
CA GLY A 139 1.86 0.67 -5.85
C GLY A 139 3.38 0.64 -5.69
N VAL A 140 4.06 -0.20 -6.47
CA VAL A 140 5.52 -0.24 -6.52
C VAL A 140 5.97 -0.16 -7.97
N VAL A 141 6.77 0.86 -8.30
CA VAL A 141 7.41 1.01 -9.62
C VAL A 141 8.88 0.68 -9.46
N CYS A 142 9.36 -0.35 -10.14
CA CYS A 142 10.74 -0.83 -10.03
C CYS A 142 11.17 -1.55 -11.31
N GLY A 143 12.27 -1.09 -11.93
CA GLY A 143 12.90 -1.77 -13.07
C GLY A 143 11.97 -1.93 -14.29
N GLY A 144 11.18 -0.91 -14.63
CA GLY A 144 10.21 -0.93 -15.74
C GLY A 144 8.95 -1.78 -15.46
N PHE A 145 8.76 -2.21 -14.21
CA PHE A 145 7.58 -2.93 -13.79
C PHE A 145 6.79 -2.14 -12.77
N LEU A 146 5.48 -2.17 -12.93
CA LEU A 146 4.54 -1.74 -11.93
C LEU A 146 3.93 -2.95 -11.24
N TYR A 147 3.89 -2.88 -9.91
CA TYR A 147 3.15 -3.81 -9.08
C TYR A 147 2.04 -3.06 -8.35
N ILE A 148 0.82 -3.58 -8.44
CA ILE A 148 -0.32 -3.10 -7.66
C ILE A 148 -0.79 -4.21 -6.73
N ALA A 149 -0.92 -3.90 -5.45
CA ALA A 149 -1.39 -4.78 -4.40
C ALA A 149 -2.58 -4.14 -3.67
N ASN A 150 -3.70 -4.87 -3.62
CA ASN A 150 -4.93 -4.42 -2.95
C ASN A 150 -5.35 -5.42 -1.86
N LEU A 151 -5.63 -4.91 -0.67
CA LEU A 151 -6.09 -5.66 0.49
C LEU A 151 -7.24 -4.89 1.15
N GLY A 152 -8.48 -5.24 0.78
CA GLY A 152 -9.70 -4.61 1.30
C GLY A 152 -10.86 -4.65 0.31
N ASP A 153 -11.99 -4.07 0.71
CA ASP A 153 -13.23 -3.95 -0.09
C ASP A 153 -13.31 -2.61 -0.85
N GLN A 154 -12.16 -1.98 -1.12
CA GLN A 154 -12.07 -0.84 -2.03
C GLN A 154 -12.35 -1.34 -3.46
N LYS A 155 -13.62 -1.28 -3.87
CA LYS A 155 -14.11 -1.57 -5.23
C LYS A 155 -13.52 -0.64 -6.32
N TYR A 156 -12.62 0.27 -5.97
CA TYR A 156 -12.09 1.30 -6.87
C TYR A 156 -10.92 0.87 -7.75
N CYS A 157 -10.42 -0.36 -7.62
CA CYS A 157 -9.48 -0.95 -8.59
C CYS A 157 -10.04 -2.17 -9.35
N LYS A 158 -11.37 -2.36 -9.37
CA LYS A 158 -12.00 -2.89 -10.58
C LYS A 158 -12.24 -1.70 -11.52
N SER A 159 -11.17 -1.16 -12.07
CA SER A 159 -11.30 -0.67 -13.44
C SER A 159 -11.66 -1.92 -14.24
N ASP A 160 -12.91 -2.01 -14.69
CA ASP A 160 -13.33 -2.95 -15.72
C ASP A 160 -12.38 -2.80 -16.92
N PHE A 161 -11.26 -3.53 -16.92
CA PHE A 161 -10.45 -3.72 -18.10
C PHE A 161 -11.14 -4.80 -18.94
N ASN A 162 -12.21 -4.36 -19.58
CA ASN A 162 -12.84 -5.11 -20.65
C ASN A 162 -12.05 -4.82 -21.93
N TRP A 163 -11.13 -5.71 -22.29
CA TRP A 163 -10.59 -5.87 -23.65
C TRP A 163 -10.54 -7.37 -23.90
N LEU A 164 -11.55 -8.01 -24.49
CA LEU A 164 -12.10 -7.82 -25.83
C LEU A 164 -13.52 -8.40 -25.84
N LYS A 165 -14.47 -7.72 -26.49
CA LYS A 165 -15.81 -8.19 -26.91
C LYS A 165 -16.47 -9.32 -26.10
#